data_AF-A0A0M5LVN5-F1
#
_entry.id   AF-A0A0M5LVN5-F1
#
_cell.length_a   1.000
_cell.length_b   1.000
_cell.length_c   1.000
_cell.angle_alpha   90.00
_cell.angle_beta   90.00
_cell.angle_gamma   90.00
#
_symmetry.space_group_name_H-M   'P 1'
#
loop_
_entity.id
_entity.type
_entity.pdbx_description
1 polymer ?
#
loop_
_entity_poly.entity_id
_entity_poly.type
_entity_poly.pdbx_seq_one_letter_code
_entity_poly.pdbx_strand_id
1 'polypeptide(L)'
;MSQSIKQRLESSLSTAAPSGRAIASYMLANLYELPFQTAADIAAKLGVSESSVGRFCRALGYSHFKDLKNDLKDDLGDGPWLVGDRLQEFRQQSSQSPQGLPRSFELEVGALVKVYEYSLTPEWQAVSQRLATRRKVFVAGFQTERGIAASMVHLLQYLRDGVQLVDGAAGHYADVLLCPPGDCALVVFEARRYSRHAQLLCRKAREAGIAVTLVTDTFCDWADQNADEVFRVPTEFNLFWESTAAMLSLVHLLINEVCKQLGPDVEKRLEATAALHNEFVGYTSSPGSKQ
;
A
#
# COMPACT_ATOMS: atom_id res chain seq x y z
N MET A 1 34.25 2.33 -8.33
CA MET A 1 32.83 2.33 -7.90
C MET A 1 32.77 2.98 -6.54
N SER A 2 31.89 3.96 -6.34
CA SER A 2 31.66 4.59 -5.04
C SER A 2 31.20 3.54 -4.03
N GLN A 3 31.70 3.56 -2.78
CA GLN A 3 31.17 2.68 -1.72
C GLN A 3 29.70 3.01 -1.46
N SER A 4 28.86 1.98 -1.34
CA SER A 4 27.44 2.16 -1.01
C SER A 4 27.29 2.71 0.40
N ILE A 5 26.19 3.41 0.65
CA ILE A 5 25.85 3.98 1.94
C ILE A 5 25.83 2.92 3.05
N LYS A 6 25.35 1.71 2.76
CA LYS A 6 25.37 0.58 3.69
C LYS A 6 26.81 0.22 4.07
N GLN A 7 27.71 0.14 3.09
CA GLN A 7 29.14 -0.15 3.34
C GLN A 7 29.83 0.95 4.14
N ARG A 8 29.49 2.22 3.88
CA ARG A 8 30.03 3.35 4.66
C ARG A 8 29.53 3.33 6.10
N LEU A 9 28.25 3.01 6.32
CA LEU A 9 27.65 2.84 7.64
C LEU A 9 28.30 1.67 8.39
N GLU A 10 28.47 0.52 7.76
CA GLU A 10 29.16 -0.65 8.34
C GLU A 10 30.61 -0.33 8.71
N SER A 11 31.35 0.35 7.83
CA SER A 11 32.73 0.79 8.08
C SER A 11 32.83 1.81 9.23
N SER A 12 31.79 2.61 9.43
CA SER A 12 31.75 3.60 10.51
C SER A 12 31.59 2.97 11.89
N LEU A 13 31.10 1.73 12.00
CA LEU A 13 30.95 1.03 13.28
C LEU A 13 32.30 0.81 13.97
N SER A 14 33.39 0.63 13.22
CA SER A 14 34.74 0.44 13.77
C SER A 14 35.51 1.74 13.98
N THR A 15 35.14 2.82 13.28
CA THR A 15 35.94 4.07 13.20
C THR A 15 35.28 5.27 13.88
N ALA A 16 33.96 5.26 14.10
CA ALA A 16 33.25 6.39 14.70
C ALA A 16 33.35 6.44 16.23
N ALA A 17 33.16 7.64 16.79
CA ALA A 17 32.98 7.87 18.23
C ALA A 17 31.69 7.19 18.76
N PRO A 18 31.50 7.00 20.08
CA PRO A 18 30.37 6.25 20.63
C PRO A 18 28.98 6.69 20.14
N SER A 19 28.74 8.00 20.05
CA SER A 19 27.49 8.56 19.51
C SER A 19 27.35 8.29 18.01
N GLY A 20 28.43 8.37 17.24
CA GLY A 20 28.43 8.02 15.81
C GLY A 20 28.17 6.54 15.57
N ARG A 21 28.71 5.64 16.41
CA ARG A 21 28.40 4.20 16.33
C ARG A 21 26.94 3.91 16.63
N ALA A 22 26.37 4.55 17.65
CA ALA A 22 24.94 4.41 17.95
C ALA A 22 24.06 4.87 16.79
N ILE A 23 24.40 6.01 16.16
CA ILE A 23 23.71 6.52 14.97
C ILE A 23 23.87 5.55 13.79
N ALA A 24 25.08 5.04 13.54
CA ALA A 24 25.35 4.06 12.47
C ALA A 24 24.55 2.76 12.67
N SER A 25 24.56 2.19 13.88
CA SER A 25 23.80 0.97 14.21
C SER A 25 22.30 1.18 14.03
N TYR A 26 21.79 2.33 14.47
CA TYR A 26 20.38 2.68 14.26
C TYR A 26 20.04 2.79 12.77
N MET A 27 20.85 3.53 12.01
CA MET A 27 20.67 3.70 10.58
C MET A 27 20.69 2.35 9.84
N LEU A 28 21.64 1.46 10.16
CA LEU A 28 21.71 0.11 9.58
C LEU A 28 20.50 -0.76 9.90
N ALA A 29 20.01 -0.68 11.14
CA ALA A 29 18.83 -1.43 11.57
C ALA A 29 17.52 -0.91 10.95
N ASN A 30 17.50 0.32 10.45
CA ASN A 30 16.30 1.01 9.96
C ASN A 30 16.49 1.58 8.55
N LEU A 31 17.36 0.96 7.72
CA LEU A 31 17.73 1.49 6.39
C LEU A 31 16.53 1.85 5.51
N TYR A 32 15.48 1.02 5.53
CA TYR A 32 14.26 1.24 4.76
C TYR A 32 13.37 2.36 5.31
N GLU A 33 13.46 2.65 6.60
CA GLU A 33 12.69 3.74 7.25
C GLU A 33 13.42 5.09 7.21
N LEU A 34 14.75 5.08 7.07
CA LEU A 34 15.56 6.31 7.08
C LEU A 34 15.10 7.39 6.10
N PRO A 35 14.66 7.09 4.85
CA PRO A 35 14.13 8.11 3.93
C PRO A 35 13.00 8.95 4.52
N PHE A 36 12.21 8.37 5.44
CA PHE A 36 11.02 8.98 6.05
C PHE A 36 11.30 9.67 7.37
N GLN A 37 12.49 9.51 7.93
CA GLN A 37 12.88 10.13 9.19
C GLN A 37 13.58 11.47 8.96
N THR A 38 13.54 12.32 9.99
CA THR A 38 14.34 13.53 10.11
C THR A 38 15.55 13.30 11.02
N ALA A 39 16.53 14.21 10.97
CA ALA A 39 17.66 14.16 11.89
C ALA A 39 17.21 14.32 13.35
N ALA A 40 16.12 15.08 13.58
CA ALA A 40 15.51 15.26 14.89
C ALA A 40 14.87 13.96 15.40
N ASP A 41 14.19 13.18 14.54
CA ASP A 41 13.58 11.90 14.93
C ASP A 41 14.63 10.89 15.40
N ILE A 42 15.72 10.77 14.63
CA ILE A 42 16.84 9.88 14.98
C ILE A 42 17.50 10.33 16.27
N ALA A 43 17.70 11.64 16.42
CA ALA A 43 18.28 12.23 17.61
C ALA A 43 17.45 11.92 18.87
N ALA A 44 16.13 12.09 18.78
CA ALA A 44 15.20 11.79 19.86
C ALA A 44 15.22 10.29 20.24
N LYS A 45 15.18 9.39 19.25
CA LYS A 45 15.20 7.93 19.48
C LYS A 45 16.49 7.44 20.15
N LEU A 46 17.61 8.11 19.87
CA LEU A 46 18.93 7.72 20.38
C LEU A 46 19.39 8.54 21.60
N GLY A 47 18.60 9.51 22.06
CA GLY A 47 19.00 10.40 23.15
C GLY A 47 20.24 11.25 22.83
N VAL A 48 20.44 11.60 21.56
CA VAL A 48 21.54 12.46 21.10
C VAL A 48 20.99 13.80 20.59
N SER A 49 21.87 14.77 20.34
CA SER A 49 21.46 16.03 19.71
C SER A 49 21.30 15.88 18.19
N GLU A 50 20.40 16.64 17.58
CA GLU A 50 20.27 16.72 16.11
C GLU A 50 21.60 17.13 15.45
N SER A 51 22.36 18.02 16.11
CA SER A 51 23.71 18.41 15.68
C SER A 51 24.70 17.23 15.65
N SER A 52 24.50 16.19 16.48
CA SER A 52 25.32 14.98 16.45
C SER A 52 25.02 14.11 15.23
N VAL A 53 23.74 13.99 14.85
CA VAL A 53 23.32 13.32 13.60
C VAL A 53 23.89 14.05 12.39
N GLY A 54 23.82 15.40 12.38
CA GLY A 54 24.42 16.22 11.33
C GLY A 54 25.94 16.08 11.23
N ARG A 55 26.66 16.05 12.36
CA ARG A 55 28.11 15.80 12.38
C ARG A 55 28.47 14.41 11.86
N PHE A 56 27.69 13.39 12.22
CA PHE A 56 27.89 12.03 11.74
C PHE A 56 27.71 11.93 10.22
N CYS A 57 26.68 12.56 9.65
CA CYS A 57 26.48 12.61 8.19
C CYS A 57 27.68 13.22 7.46
N ARG A 58 28.27 14.30 8.02
CA ARG A 58 29.49 14.92 7.47
C ARG A 58 30.70 14.00 7.55
N ALA A 59 30.85 13.24 8.63
CA ALA A 59 31.90 12.24 8.76
C ALA A 59 31.77 11.10 7.72
N LEU A 60 30.56 10.80 7.26
CA LEU A 60 30.28 9.84 6.18
C LEU A 60 30.43 10.43 4.76
N GLY A 61 30.75 11.73 4.64
CA GLY A 61 30.94 12.42 3.36
C GLY A 61 29.73 13.17 2.81
N TYR A 62 28.69 13.41 3.62
CA TYR A 62 27.48 14.13 3.20
C TYR A 62 27.41 15.53 3.80
N SER A 63 26.96 16.54 3.03
CA SER A 63 26.85 17.91 3.55
C SER A 63 25.79 18.02 4.65
N HIS A 64 24.68 17.28 4.47
CA HIS A 64 23.60 17.16 5.44
C HIS A 64 22.84 15.83 5.32
N PHE A 65 22.02 15.51 6.33
CA PHE A 65 21.26 14.26 6.38
C PHE A 65 20.36 14.05 5.15
N LYS A 66 19.84 15.12 4.55
CA LYS A 66 19.06 15.04 3.30
C LYS A 66 19.85 14.47 2.13
N ASP A 67 21.17 14.72 2.05
CA ASP A 67 22.02 14.16 0.98
C ASP A 67 22.22 12.66 1.19
N LEU A 68 22.45 12.26 2.45
CA LEU A 68 22.53 10.85 2.84
C LEU A 68 21.24 10.12 2.47
N LYS A 69 20.06 10.72 2.72
CA LYS A 69 18.78 10.12 2.32
C LYS A 69 18.61 10.01 0.81
N ASN A 70 19.13 10.97 0.03
CA ASN A 70 19.06 10.92 -1.43
C ASN A 70 19.99 9.82 -1.98
N ASP A 71 21.23 9.76 -1.50
CA ASP A 71 22.19 8.70 -1.88
C ASP A 71 21.66 7.32 -1.42
N LEU A 72 20.99 7.27 -0.27
CA LEU A 72 20.28 6.07 0.18
C LEU A 72 19.13 5.69 -0.74
N LYS A 73 18.35 6.65 -1.25
CA LYS A 73 17.29 6.38 -2.23
C LYS A 73 17.87 5.86 -3.55
N ASP A 74 19.02 6.39 -3.97
CA ASP A 74 19.71 5.98 -5.19
C ASP A 74 20.36 4.58 -5.03
N ASP A 75 20.93 4.27 -3.86
CA ASP A 75 21.47 2.95 -3.50
C ASP A 75 20.37 1.91 -3.21
N LEU A 76 19.21 2.32 -2.68
CA LEU A 76 18.01 1.49 -2.55
C LEU A 76 17.25 1.33 -3.88
N GLY A 77 17.66 2.09 -4.91
CA GLY A 77 17.35 1.87 -6.31
C GLY A 77 16.17 2.68 -6.87
N ASP A 78 16.49 3.67 -7.69
CA ASP A 78 15.70 4.06 -8.89
C ASP A 78 16.05 3.15 -10.10
N GLY A 79 16.84 2.10 -9.89
CA GLY A 79 17.05 0.99 -10.82
C GLY A 79 16.02 -0.12 -10.58
N PRO A 80 15.68 -0.94 -11.59
CA PRO A 80 14.74 -2.05 -11.42
C PRO A 80 15.30 -2.96 -10.34
N TRP A 81 14.70 -2.93 -9.14
CA TRP A 81 14.90 -3.86 -8.04
C TRP A 81 15.15 -5.25 -8.64
N LEU A 82 16.41 -5.66 -8.72
CA LEU A 82 16.78 -6.86 -9.43
C LEU A 82 16.24 -7.99 -8.58
N VAL A 83 15.38 -8.80 -9.17
CA VAL A 83 14.88 -10.06 -8.57
C VAL A 83 16.02 -10.87 -7.94
N GLY A 84 17.26 -10.69 -8.41
CA GLY A 84 18.49 -11.26 -7.84
C GLY A 84 18.76 -10.96 -6.36
N ASP A 85 18.57 -9.73 -5.87
CA ASP A 85 18.94 -9.39 -4.49
C ASP A 85 17.93 -9.95 -3.49
N ARG A 86 16.62 -9.82 -3.78
CA ARG A 86 15.58 -10.47 -2.98
C ARG A 86 15.65 -11.99 -3.07
N LEU A 87 16.06 -12.55 -4.22
CA LEU A 87 16.30 -13.99 -4.36
C LEU A 87 17.49 -14.44 -3.52
N GLN A 88 18.56 -13.64 -3.44
CA GLN A 88 19.69 -13.93 -2.57
C GLN A 88 19.32 -13.82 -1.08
N GLU A 89 18.61 -12.77 -0.68
CA GLU A 89 18.12 -12.61 0.70
C GLU A 89 17.16 -13.74 1.08
N PHE A 90 16.20 -14.08 0.22
CA PHE A 90 15.31 -15.22 0.42
C PHE A 90 16.07 -16.55 0.50
N ARG A 91 17.08 -16.77 -0.35
CA ARG A 91 17.97 -17.95 -0.28
C ARG A 91 18.80 -17.99 1.01
N GLN A 92 19.28 -16.85 1.49
CA GLN A 92 20.03 -16.76 2.74
C GLN A 92 19.14 -16.97 3.96
N GLN A 93 17.94 -16.38 3.99
CA GLN A 93 16.96 -16.58 5.07
C GLN A 93 16.45 -18.02 5.12
N SER A 94 16.17 -18.63 3.96
CA SER A 94 15.73 -20.03 3.87
C SER A 94 16.82 -21.05 4.23
N SER A 95 18.10 -20.71 4.08
CA SER A 95 19.23 -21.59 4.44
C SER A 95 19.69 -21.44 5.89
N GLN A 96 19.34 -20.35 6.58
CA GLN A 96 19.84 -20.05 7.94
C GLN A 96 18.84 -20.23 9.08
N SER A 97 17.52 -20.41 8.85
CA SER A 97 16.59 -20.63 9.98
C SER A 97 15.29 -21.38 9.63
N PRO A 98 14.93 -22.44 10.40
CA PRO A 98 13.60 -23.06 10.35
C PRO A 98 12.44 -22.12 10.75
N GLN A 99 12.72 -20.90 11.24
CA GLN A 99 11.74 -19.97 11.80
C GLN A 99 11.24 -18.87 10.82
N GLY A 100 11.63 -18.90 9.54
CA GLY A 100 11.21 -17.87 8.57
C GLY A 100 9.69 -17.79 8.37
N LEU A 101 9.01 -18.95 8.25
CA LEU A 101 7.55 -19.00 8.06
C LEU A 101 6.76 -18.57 9.30
N PRO A 102 7.09 -19.01 10.54
CA PRO A 102 6.48 -18.47 11.76
C PRO A 102 6.54 -16.94 11.86
N ARG A 103 7.70 -16.34 11.55
CA ARG A 103 7.85 -14.88 11.58
C ARG A 103 7.03 -14.19 10.48
N SER A 104 7.01 -14.74 9.27
CA SER A 104 6.13 -14.24 8.20
C SER A 104 4.68 -14.23 8.63
N PHE A 105 4.22 -15.32 9.24
CA PHE A 105 2.86 -15.45 9.76
C PHE A 105 2.55 -14.40 10.83
N GLU A 106 3.45 -14.17 11.80
CA GLU A 106 3.26 -13.13 12.82
C GLU A 106 3.11 -11.73 12.21
N LEU A 107 3.90 -11.41 11.17
CA LEU A 107 3.82 -10.14 10.46
C LEU A 107 2.50 -10.02 9.66
N GLU A 108 2.06 -11.10 9.02
CA GLU A 108 0.77 -11.14 8.32
C GLU A 108 -0.41 -10.96 9.29
N VAL A 109 -0.37 -11.61 10.46
CA VAL A 109 -1.36 -11.41 11.53
C VAL A 109 -1.36 -9.96 11.99
N GLY A 110 -0.19 -9.35 12.18
CA GLY A 110 -0.06 -7.92 12.52
C GLY A 110 -0.68 -7.00 11.47
N ALA A 111 -0.48 -7.30 10.18
CA ALA A 111 -1.10 -6.55 9.08
C ALA A 111 -2.64 -6.69 9.07
N LEU A 112 -3.16 -7.89 9.36
CA LEU A 112 -4.60 -8.10 9.49
C LEU A 112 -5.18 -7.35 10.70
N VAL A 113 -4.53 -7.40 11.86
CA VAL A 113 -4.94 -6.60 13.03
C VAL A 113 -5.02 -5.13 12.65
N LYS A 114 -4.00 -4.60 11.96
CA LYS A 114 -3.99 -3.20 11.50
C LYS A 114 -5.17 -2.86 10.59
N VAL A 115 -5.53 -3.77 9.69
CA VAL A 115 -6.69 -3.61 8.81
C VAL A 115 -8.00 -3.54 9.59
N TYR A 116 -8.17 -4.38 10.62
CA TYR A 116 -9.37 -4.33 11.46
C TYR A 116 -9.41 -3.07 12.33
N GLU A 117 -8.27 -2.53 12.78
CA GLU A 117 -8.22 -1.25 13.48
C GLU A 117 -8.78 -0.10 12.62
N TYR A 118 -8.52 -0.09 11.31
CA TYR A 118 -9.08 0.92 10.41
C TYR A 118 -10.62 0.94 10.43
N SER A 119 -11.28 -0.21 10.64
CA SER A 119 -12.75 -0.26 10.69
C SER A 119 -13.39 0.59 11.79
N LEU A 120 -12.58 1.02 12.77
CA LEU A 120 -12.99 1.84 13.89
C LEU A 120 -12.74 3.34 13.67
N THR A 121 -12.14 3.73 12.54
CA THR A 121 -11.74 5.14 12.31
C THR A 121 -12.81 5.94 11.57
N PRO A 122 -12.83 7.28 11.72
CA PRO A 122 -13.76 8.14 10.97
C PRO A 122 -13.57 8.06 9.45
N GLU A 123 -12.33 7.89 8.99
CA GLU A 123 -11.99 7.77 7.57
C GLU A 123 -12.67 6.55 6.95
N TRP A 124 -12.72 5.43 7.69
CA TRP A 124 -13.43 4.23 7.25
C TRP A 124 -14.91 4.48 6.99
N GLN A 125 -15.57 5.19 7.91
CA GLN A 125 -16.98 5.54 7.78
C GLN A 125 -17.21 6.53 6.62
N ALA A 126 -16.33 7.51 6.44
CA ALA A 126 -16.39 8.44 5.32
C ALA A 126 -16.24 7.73 3.97
N VAL A 127 -15.29 6.79 3.87
CA VAL A 127 -15.05 5.99 2.66
C VAL A 127 -16.23 5.09 2.37
N SER A 128 -16.72 4.30 3.33
CA SER A 128 -17.83 3.38 3.11
C SER A 128 -19.12 4.11 2.71
N GLN A 129 -19.45 5.23 3.37
CA GLN A 129 -20.58 6.07 2.99
C GLN A 129 -20.42 6.61 1.58
N ARG A 130 -19.23 7.09 1.21
CA ARG A 130 -18.96 7.60 -0.13
C ARG A 130 -19.08 6.51 -1.19
N LEU A 131 -18.56 5.31 -0.92
CA LEU A 131 -18.68 4.15 -1.80
C LEU A 131 -20.11 3.64 -1.92
N ALA A 132 -20.98 3.88 -0.95
CA ALA A 132 -22.40 3.56 -1.04
C ALA A 132 -23.21 4.61 -1.82
N THR A 133 -22.89 5.89 -1.65
CA THR A 133 -23.77 7.00 -2.07
C THR A 133 -23.37 7.72 -3.36
N ARG A 134 -22.08 7.74 -3.72
CA ARG A 134 -21.64 8.40 -4.97
C ARG A 134 -22.21 7.68 -6.18
N ARG A 135 -22.51 8.40 -7.26
CA ARG A 135 -23.08 7.81 -8.48
C ARG A 135 -22.11 6.86 -9.16
N LYS A 136 -20.81 7.20 -9.20
CA LYS A 136 -19.76 6.37 -9.78
C LYS A 136 -18.68 6.04 -8.76
N VAL A 137 -18.20 4.81 -8.78
CA VAL A 137 -17.03 4.36 -8.01
C VAL A 137 -16.00 3.83 -9.00
N PHE A 138 -14.86 4.50 -9.04
CA PHE A 138 -13.71 4.07 -9.81
C PHE A 138 -12.71 3.40 -8.89
N VAL A 139 -12.17 2.27 -9.32
CA VAL A 139 -11.11 1.57 -8.60
C VAL A 139 -9.92 1.41 -9.53
N ALA A 140 -8.75 1.84 -9.10
CA ALA A 140 -7.51 1.73 -9.87
C ALA A 140 -6.50 0.86 -9.12
N GLY A 141 -5.72 0.10 -9.88
CA GLY A 141 -4.57 -0.66 -9.40
C GLY A 141 -3.71 -1.03 -10.61
N PHE A 142 -2.40 -0.87 -10.48
CA PHE A 142 -1.45 -1.13 -11.56
C PHE A 142 -0.59 -2.34 -11.19
N GLN A 143 0.06 -2.96 -12.18
CA GLN A 143 0.97 -4.09 -11.94
C GLN A 143 0.32 -5.21 -11.09
N THR A 144 0.89 -5.56 -9.95
CA THR A 144 0.42 -6.62 -9.06
C THR A 144 -0.88 -6.26 -8.33
N GLU A 145 -1.11 -4.97 -8.09
CA GLU A 145 -2.26 -4.43 -7.34
C GLU A 145 -3.52 -4.41 -8.20
N ARG A 146 -3.39 -4.57 -9.52
CA ARG A 146 -4.54 -4.72 -10.45
C ARG A 146 -5.48 -5.84 -10.02
N GLY A 147 -4.95 -6.94 -9.47
CA GLY A 147 -5.76 -8.07 -9.00
C GLY A 147 -6.73 -7.66 -7.89
N ILE A 148 -6.25 -6.91 -6.89
CA ILE A 148 -7.05 -6.46 -5.76
C ILE A 148 -8.07 -5.41 -6.19
N ALA A 149 -7.68 -4.48 -7.07
CA ALA A 149 -8.58 -3.51 -7.65
C ALA A 149 -9.75 -4.18 -8.39
N ALA A 150 -9.46 -5.21 -9.20
CA ALA A 150 -10.47 -5.99 -9.89
C ALA A 150 -11.38 -6.75 -8.91
N SER A 151 -10.82 -7.36 -7.85
CA SER A 151 -11.61 -8.01 -6.79
C SER A 151 -12.59 -7.03 -6.14
N MET A 152 -12.15 -5.83 -5.77
CA MET A 152 -13.04 -4.82 -5.18
C MET A 152 -14.16 -4.41 -6.14
N VAL A 153 -13.85 -4.21 -7.43
CA VAL A 153 -14.85 -3.88 -8.45
C VAL A 153 -15.91 -4.97 -8.54
N HIS A 154 -15.49 -6.22 -8.71
CA HIS A 154 -16.43 -7.34 -8.87
C HIS A 154 -17.30 -7.51 -7.61
N LEU A 155 -16.73 -7.42 -6.42
CA LEU A 155 -17.48 -7.52 -5.16
C LEU A 155 -18.48 -6.38 -4.99
N LEU A 156 -18.10 -5.13 -5.29
CA LEU A 156 -19.02 -3.99 -5.22
C LEU A 156 -20.14 -4.06 -6.26
N GLN A 157 -19.88 -4.64 -7.45
CA GLN A 157 -20.88 -4.77 -8.51
C GLN A 157 -22.05 -5.68 -8.11
N TYR A 158 -21.84 -6.64 -7.21
CA TYR A 158 -22.94 -7.40 -6.59
C TYR A 158 -23.85 -6.52 -5.75
N LEU A 159 -23.31 -5.46 -5.12
CA LEU A 159 -24.05 -4.60 -4.20
C LEU A 159 -24.68 -3.39 -4.88
N ARG A 160 -24.07 -2.84 -5.94
CA ARG A 160 -24.53 -1.61 -6.58
C ARG A 160 -24.03 -1.43 -8.02
N ASP A 161 -24.70 -0.53 -8.74
CA ASP A 161 -24.29 -0.08 -10.07
C ASP A 161 -23.22 1.02 -10.01
N GLY A 162 -22.64 1.33 -11.19
CA GLY A 162 -21.73 2.46 -11.37
C GLY A 162 -20.30 2.20 -10.88
N VAL A 163 -19.89 0.95 -10.75
CA VAL A 163 -18.55 0.56 -10.29
C VAL A 163 -17.70 0.12 -11.48
N GLN A 164 -16.52 0.73 -11.65
CA GLN A 164 -15.66 0.51 -12.82
C GLN A 164 -14.18 0.40 -12.44
N LEU A 165 -13.49 -0.55 -13.08
CA LEU A 165 -12.03 -0.69 -13.00
C LEU A 165 -11.36 0.35 -13.90
N VAL A 166 -10.29 0.96 -13.40
CA VAL A 166 -9.43 1.90 -14.12
C VAL A 166 -8.03 1.30 -14.20
N ASP A 167 -7.73 0.69 -15.35
CA ASP A 167 -6.48 -0.07 -15.58
C ASP A 167 -5.52 0.61 -16.57
N GLY A 168 -5.93 1.75 -17.13
CA GLY A 168 -5.18 2.52 -18.13
C GLY A 168 -5.27 1.98 -19.56
N ALA A 169 -6.06 0.93 -19.83
CA ALA A 169 -6.17 0.32 -21.16
C ALA A 169 -6.71 1.29 -22.23
N ALA A 170 -7.55 2.25 -21.82
CA ALA A 170 -8.06 3.30 -22.70
C ALA A 170 -7.00 4.35 -23.11
N GLY A 171 -5.80 4.32 -22.52
CA GLY A 171 -4.75 5.32 -22.79
C GLY A 171 -4.98 6.68 -22.12
N HIS A 172 -6.09 6.86 -21.39
CA HIS A 172 -6.43 8.06 -20.65
C HIS A 172 -7.27 7.75 -19.41
N TYR A 173 -7.49 8.75 -18.55
CA TYR A 173 -8.33 8.67 -17.35
C TYR A 173 -9.57 9.56 -17.41
N ALA A 174 -10.08 9.86 -18.61
CA ALA A 174 -11.19 10.80 -18.82
C ALA A 174 -12.45 10.43 -18.03
N ASP A 175 -12.78 9.14 -17.91
CA ASP A 175 -13.95 8.67 -17.14
C ASP A 175 -13.92 9.13 -15.68
N VAL A 176 -12.72 9.15 -15.10
CA VAL A 176 -12.47 9.65 -13.75
C VAL A 176 -12.39 11.17 -13.78
N LEU A 177 -11.41 11.72 -14.50
CA LEU A 177 -10.96 13.12 -14.37
C LEU A 177 -11.95 14.15 -14.93
N LEU A 178 -12.89 13.75 -15.77
CA LEU A 178 -13.98 14.63 -16.26
C LEU A 178 -15.29 14.43 -15.49
N CYS A 179 -15.30 13.60 -14.44
CA CYS A 179 -16.48 13.42 -13.62
C CYS A 179 -16.70 14.67 -12.74
N PRO A 180 -17.94 15.17 -12.62
CA PRO A 180 -18.23 16.31 -11.76
C PRO A 180 -17.79 16.05 -10.30
N PRO A 181 -17.22 17.05 -9.60
CA PRO A 181 -16.90 16.93 -8.18
C PRO A 181 -18.13 16.48 -7.38
N GLY A 182 -17.97 15.45 -6.54
CA GLY A 182 -19.06 14.88 -5.76
C GLY A 182 -19.95 13.87 -6.50
N ASP A 183 -19.76 13.62 -7.80
CA ASP A 183 -20.47 12.54 -8.48
C ASP A 183 -19.76 11.19 -8.35
N CYS A 184 -18.44 11.20 -8.22
CA CYS A 184 -17.64 9.99 -8.13
C CYS A 184 -16.72 9.93 -6.90
N ALA A 185 -16.24 8.71 -6.65
CA ALA A 185 -15.14 8.41 -5.76
C ALA A 185 -14.08 7.60 -6.52
N LEU A 186 -12.81 7.81 -6.17
CA LEU A 186 -11.70 7.02 -6.66
C LEU A 186 -11.04 6.26 -5.50
N VAL A 187 -10.91 4.94 -5.65
CA VAL A 187 -10.09 4.09 -4.77
C VAL A 187 -8.86 3.65 -5.55
N VAL A 188 -7.67 3.78 -4.99
CA VAL A 188 -6.42 3.37 -5.63
C VAL A 188 -5.69 2.38 -4.73
N PHE A 189 -5.32 1.22 -5.29
CA PHE A 189 -4.42 0.26 -4.67
C PHE A 189 -3.03 0.43 -5.26
N GLU A 190 -2.06 0.62 -4.39
CA GLU A 190 -0.70 0.91 -4.81
C GLU A 190 0.29 0.48 -3.74
N ALA A 191 1.20 -0.44 -4.07
CA ALA A 191 2.11 -1.02 -3.10
C ALA A 191 3.39 -1.39 -3.83
N ARG A 192 4.55 -1.07 -3.24
CA ARG A 192 5.90 -1.41 -3.70
C ARG A 192 6.16 -1.15 -5.20
N ARG A 193 7.13 -0.28 -5.52
CA ARG A 193 7.42 0.20 -6.89
C ARG A 193 6.26 1.04 -7.43
N TYR A 194 5.97 2.11 -6.70
CA TYR A 194 4.82 2.97 -6.94
C TYR A 194 4.67 3.38 -8.40
N SER A 195 3.50 3.13 -8.96
CA SER A 195 3.22 3.47 -10.34
C SER A 195 3.15 4.98 -10.52
N ARG A 196 3.88 5.50 -11.52
CA ARG A 196 3.71 6.87 -12.00
C ARG A 196 2.24 7.13 -12.40
N HIS A 197 1.54 6.11 -12.91
CA HIS A 197 0.13 6.23 -13.24
C HIS A 197 -0.73 6.46 -12.00
N ALA A 198 -0.52 5.70 -10.92
CA ALA A 198 -1.26 5.87 -9.67
C ALA A 198 -1.04 7.26 -9.07
N GLN A 199 0.23 7.65 -8.89
CA GLN A 199 0.55 8.95 -8.31
C GLN A 199 -0.03 10.12 -9.13
N LEU A 200 0.10 10.06 -10.46
CA LEU A 200 -0.44 11.11 -11.34
C LEU A 200 -1.97 11.13 -11.32
N LEU A 201 -2.62 9.96 -11.34
CA LEU A 201 -4.08 9.85 -11.29
C LEU A 201 -4.63 10.39 -9.97
N CYS A 202 -4.06 9.98 -8.83
CA CYS A 202 -4.43 10.48 -7.50
C CYS A 202 -4.32 12.01 -7.43
N ARG A 203 -3.17 12.56 -7.85
CA ARG A 203 -2.94 14.01 -7.87
C ARG A 203 -3.98 14.73 -8.74
N LYS A 204 -4.18 14.27 -9.97
CA LYS A 204 -5.10 14.91 -10.94
C LYS A 204 -6.56 14.79 -10.51
N ALA A 205 -6.95 13.68 -9.88
CA ALA A 205 -8.29 13.50 -9.33
C ALA A 205 -8.56 14.51 -8.20
N ARG A 206 -7.61 14.71 -7.30
CA ARG A 206 -7.72 15.73 -6.24
C ARG A 206 -7.78 17.16 -6.79
N GLU A 207 -6.93 17.49 -7.77
CA GLU A 207 -6.98 18.77 -8.48
C GLU A 207 -8.36 19.01 -9.12
N ALA A 208 -9.04 17.94 -9.57
CA ALA A 208 -10.39 17.96 -10.13
C ALA A 208 -11.50 17.89 -9.07
N GLY A 209 -11.21 17.91 -7.77
CA GLY A 209 -12.21 17.84 -6.69
C GLY A 209 -12.85 16.47 -6.49
N ILE A 210 -12.22 15.40 -7.00
CA ILE A 210 -12.66 14.02 -6.83
C ILE A 210 -12.00 13.46 -5.58
N ALA A 211 -12.82 12.88 -4.68
CA ALA A 211 -12.32 12.27 -3.47
C ALA A 211 -11.53 10.99 -3.76
N VAL A 212 -10.32 10.91 -3.21
CA VAL A 212 -9.36 9.81 -3.42
C VAL A 212 -9.09 9.06 -2.13
N THR A 213 -9.37 7.77 -2.14
CA THR A 213 -8.93 6.82 -1.11
C THR A 213 -7.75 6.02 -1.63
N LEU A 214 -6.63 6.07 -0.92
CA LEU A 214 -5.43 5.32 -1.27
C LEU A 214 -5.21 4.18 -0.27
N VAL A 215 -5.20 2.95 -0.76
CA VAL A 215 -4.76 1.77 0.00
C VAL A 215 -3.33 1.46 -0.44
N THR A 216 -2.38 1.57 0.48
CA THR A 216 -0.96 1.48 0.16
C THR A 216 -0.12 0.83 1.25
N ASP A 217 1.15 0.60 1.01
CA ASP A 217 2.08 0.13 2.02
C ASP A 217 2.54 1.25 2.98
N THR A 218 3.38 0.91 3.94
CA THR A 218 3.85 1.84 4.97
C THR A 218 4.89 2.86 4.48
N PHE A 219 5.38 2.73 3.24
CA PHE A 219 6.53 3.49 2.73
C PHE A 219 6.16 4.50 1.63
N CYS A 220 4.88 4.66 1.33
CA CYS A 220 4.45 5.51 0.22
C CYS A 220 4.58 7.00 0.59
N ASP A 221 5.67 7.65 0.14
CA ASP A 221 6.03 9.04 0.48
C ASP A 221 5.12 10.11 -0.15
N TRP A 222 4.37 9.76 -1.20
CA TRP A 222 3.47 10.68 -1.89
C TRP A 222 2.00 10.53 -1.46
N ALA A 223 1.68 9.55 -0.62
CA ALA A 223 0.30 9.21 -0.26
C ALA A 223 -0.47 10.38 0.35
N ASP A 224 0.05 10.99 1.42
CA ASP A 224 -0.67 12.04 2.18
C ASP A 224 -0.88 13.32 1.35
N GLN A 225 -0.02 13.54 0.34
CA GLN A 225 -0.12 14.70 -0.55
C GLN A 225 -1.13 14.49 -1.68
N ASN A 226 -1.56 13.25 -1.93
CA ASN A 226 -2.34 12.92 -3.13
C ASN A 226 -3.60 12.09 -2.84
N ALA A 227 -3.98 11.89 -1.57
CA ALA A 227 -5.22 11.24 -1.19
C ALA A 227 -5.95 12.02 -0.08
N ASP A 228 -7.25 11.83 0.03
CA ASP A 228 -8.08 12.38 1.11
C ASP A 228 -8.14 11.41 2.29
N GLU A 229 -8.14 10.10 2.01
CA GLU A 229 -7.94 9.06 3.01
C GLU A 229 -6.84 8.09 2.59
N VAL A 230 -6.00 7.69 3.53
CA VAL A 230 -4.89 6.77 3.30
C VAL A 230 -4.97 5.59 4.28
N PHE A 231 -5.10 4.38 3.75
CA PHE A 231 -5.00 3.15 4.51
C PHE A 231 -3.64 2.50 4.25
N ARG A 232 -2.75 2.58 5.26
CA ARG A 232 -1.41 1.97 5.22
C ARG A 232 -1.49 0.55 5.75
N VAL A 233 -1.31 -0.43 4.87
CA VAL A 233 -1.34 -1.86 5.15
C VAL A 233 0.09 -2.39 5.02
N PRO A 234 0.70 -2.94 6.08
CA PRO A 234 2.02 -3.54 5.99
C PRO A 234 2.07 -4.63 4.91
N THR A 235 3.17 -4.67 4.13
CA THR A 235 3.39 -5.67 3.07
C THR A 235 4.78 -6.31 3.15
N GLU A 236 5.52 -6.17 4.25
CA GLU A 236 6.84 -6.78 4.42
C GLU A 236 6.75 -7.99 5.34
N PHE A 237 6.68 -9.17 4.75
CA PHE A 237 6.45 -10.43 5.46
C PHE A 237 7.66 -11.37 5.38
N ASN A 238 8.77 -10.96 4.76
CA ASN A 238 9.92 -11.81 4.46
C ASN A 238 9.58 -12.95 3.49
N LEU A 239 8.61 -12.73 2.61
CA LEU A 239 8.27 -13.64 1.53
C LEU A 239 9.02 -13.25 0.26
N PHE A 240 9.29 -14.24 -0.61
CA PHE A 240 9.90 -13.96 -1.91
C PHE A 240 9.03 -13.01 -2.75
N TRP A 241 7.73 -13.30 -2.83
CA TRP A 241 6.74 -12.32 -3.25
C TRP A 241 5.85 -11.99 -2.07
N GLU A 242 5.68 -10.71 -1.85
CA GLU A 242 5.04 -10.21 -0.65
C GLU A 242 3.53 -10.36 -0.77
N SER A 243 2.91 -10.76 0.33
CA SER A 243 1.47 -10.98 0.37
C SER A 243 0.74 -9.64 0.34
N THR A 244 -0.33 -9.56 -0.44
CA THR A 244 -1.28 -8.45 -0.41
C THR A 244 -2.63 -8.88 0.18
N ALA A 245 -2.67 -10.05 0.84
CA ALA A 245 -3.89 -10.62 1.44
C ALA A 245 -4.55 -9.69 2.47
N ALA A 246 -3.77 -8.92 3.22
CA ALA A 246 -4.30 -7.94 4.16
C ALA A 246 -5.05 -6.80 3.44
N MET A 247 -4.57 -6.34 2.27
CA MET A 247 -5.29 -5.34 1.46
C MET A 247 -6.60 -5.92 0.90
N LEU A 248 -6.62 -7.19 0.51
CA LEU A 248 -7.86 -7.86 0.08
C LEU A 248 -8.84 -8.05 1.26
N SER A 249 -8.33 -8.28 2.47
CA SER A 249 -9.14 -8.32 3.69
C SER A 249 -9.76 -6.94 3.98
N LEU A 250 -9.00 -5.86 3.77
CA LEU A 250 -9.52 -4.49 3.83
C LEU A 250 -10.66 -4.27 2.83
N VAL A 251 -10.51 -4.76 1.60
CA VAL A 251 -11.59 -4.75 0.61
C VAL A 251 -12.82 -5.43 1.18
N HIS A 252 -12.73 -6.68 1.64
CA HIS A 252 -13.90 -7.43 2.13
C HIS A 252 -14.61 -6.72 3.30
N LEU A 253 -13.85 -6.13 4.22
CA LEU A 253 -14.41 -5.35 5.31
C LEU A 253 -15.12 -4.08 4.79
N LEU A 254 -14.55 -3.36 3.82
CA LEU A 254 -15.20 -2.20 3.21
C LEU A 254 -16.48 -2.59 2.46
N ILE A 255 -16.47 -3.70 1.72
CA ILE A 255 -17.66 -4.24 1.04
C ILE A 255 -18.78 -4.52 2.05
N ASN A 256 -18.44 -5.15 3.18
CA ASN A 256 -19.41 -5.43 4.24
C ASN A 256 -19.99 -4.13 4.83
N GLU A 257 -19.17 -3.10 5.03
CA GLU A 257 -19.64 -1.81 5.52
C GLU A 257 -20.53 -1.09 4.49
N VAL A 258 -20.17 -1.12 3.21
CA VAL A 258 -21.01 -0.59 2.12
C VAL A 258 -22.36 -1.31 2.05
N CYS A 259 -22.37 -2.64 2.22
CA CYS A 259 -23.60 -3.42 2.26
C CYS A 259 -24.55 -2.92 3.36
N LYS A 260 -24.04 -2.67 4.57
CA LYS A 260 -24.84 -2.10 5.68
C LYS A 260 -25.40 -0.72 5.33
N GLN A 261 -24.63 0.12 4.64
CA GLN A 261 -25.04 1.48 4.26
C GLN A 261 -26.13 1.49 3.18
N LEU A 262 -26.10 0.54 2.24
CA LEU A 262 -27.09 0.43 1.16
C LEU A 262 -28.43 -0.13 1.65
N GLY A 263 -28.44 -0.92 2.72
CA GLY A 263 -29.66 -1.38 3.38
C GLY A 263 -30.47 -2.40 2.53
N PRO A 264 -31.81 -2.44 2.69
CA PRO A 264 -32.66 -3.50 2.14
C PRO A 264 -32.67 -3.63 0.61
N ASP A 265 -32.34 -2.56 -0.13
CA ASP A 265 -32.36 -2.61 -1.60
C ASP A 265 -31.25 -3.50 -2.20
N VAL A 266 -30.22 -3.82 -1.41
CA VAL A 266 -29.19 -4.80 -1.79
C VAL A 266 -29.80 -6.19 -2.01
N GLU A 267 -30.79 -6.58 -1.20
CA GLU A 267 -31.41 -7.90 -1.28
C GLU A 267 -32.06 -8.12 -2.66
N LYS A 268 -32.86 -7.15 -3.12
CA LYS A 268 -33.49 -7.18 -4.45
C LYS A 268 -32.46 -7.33 -5.58
N ARG A 269 -31.33 -6.62 -5.45
CA ARG A 269 -30.25 -6.70 -6.44
C ARG A 269 -29.59 -8.06 -6.44
N LEU A 270 -29.29 -8.61 -5.26
CA LEU A 270 -28.68 -9.93 -5.12
C LEU A 270 -29.60 -11.02 -5.65
N GLU A 271 -30.90 -10.95 -5.39
CA GLU A 271 -31.91 -11.86 -5.96
C GLU A 271 -31.94 -11.78 -7.49
N ALA A 272 -32.00 -10.58 -8.06
CA ALA A 272 -31.96 -10.39 -9.51
C ALA A 272 -30.66 -10.92 -10.13
N THR A 273 -29.53 -10.68 -9.46
CA THR A 273 -28.21 -11.17 -9.90
C THR A 273 -28.15 -12.69 -9.83
N ALA A 274 -28.70 -13.31 -8.77
CA ALA A 274 -28.76 -14.76 -8.63
C ALA A 274 -29.67 -15.41 -9.68
N ALA A 275 -30.81 -14.78 -10.00
CA ALA A 275 -31.70 -15.25 -11.07
C ALA A 275 -30.98 -15.26 -12.43
N LEU A 276 -30.28 -14.18 -12.78
CA LEU A 276 -29.47 -14.10 -14.00
C LEU A 276 -28.32 -15.12 -13.98
N HIS A 277 -27.65 -15.30 -12.84
CA HIS A 277 -26.62 -16.32 -12.71
C HIS A 277 -27.18 -17.72 -13.00
N ASN A 278 -28.34 -18.07 -12.46
CA ASN A 278 -28.98 -19.36 -12.70
C ASN A 278 -29.36 -19.57 -14.17
N GLU A 279 -29.75 -18.50 -14.88
CA GLU A 279 -30.08 -18.58 -16.31
C GLU A 279 -28.85 -18.76 -17.20
N PHE A 280 -27.78 -18.00 -16.94
CA PHE A 280 -26.60 -17.99 -17.81
C PHE A 280 -25.49 -18.98 -17.41
N VAL A 281 -25.40 -19.38 -16.14
CA VAL A 281 -24.22 -20.08 -15.58
C VAL A 281 -24.59 -21.23 -14.63
N GLY A 282 -25.63 -21.06 -13.80
CA GLY A 282 -25.97 -21.99 -12.73
C GLY A 282 -26.41 -23.36 -13.27
N TYR A 283 -25.65 -24.40 -12.93
CA TYR A 283 -25.97 -25.80 -13.27
C TYR A 283 -26.53 -26.59 -12.07
N THR A 284 -26.62 -25.96 -10.90
CA THR A 284 -26.99 -26.60 -9.64
C THR A 284 -28.34 -26.12 -9.11
N SER A 285 -29.39 -26.13 -9.93
CA SER A 285 -30.78 -26.22 -9.46
C SER A 285 -31.76 -26.32 -10.64
N SER A 286 -32.09 -27.55 -11.04
CA SER A 286 -33.38 -27.81 -11.67
C SER A 286 -34.29 -28.45 -10.62
N PRO A 287 -35.21 -27.69 -9.98
CA PRO A 287 -36.31 -28.30 -9.24
C PRO A 287 -37.30 -28.87 -10.27
N GLY A 288 -36.97 -30.04 -10.84
CA GLY A 288 -37.81 -30.59 -11.92
C GLY A 288 -37.41 -31.95 -12.51
N SER A 289 -36.23 -32.51 -12.22
CA SER A 289 -35.91 -33.87 -12.69
C SER A 289 -36.49 -34.92 -11.74
N LYS A 290 -37.81 -35.18 -11.83
CA LYS A 290 -38.39 -36.44 -11.38
C LYS A 290 -38.05 -37.51 -12.43
N GLN A 291 -37.38 -38.57 -12.01
CA GLN A 291 -37.38 -39.87 -12.70
C GLN A 291 -38.76 -40.50 -12.58
#